data_AF-A0A8S3QNW3-F1
#
_entry.id   AF-A0A8S3QNW3-F1
#
_cell.length_a   1.000
_cell.length_b   1.000
_cell.length_c   1.000
_cell.angle_alpha   90.00
_cell.angle_beta   90.00
_cell.angle_gamma   90.00
#
_symmetry.space_group_name_H-M   'P 1'
#
loop_
_entity.id
_entity.type
_entity.pdbx_description
1 polymer ?
#
loop_
_entity_poly.entity_id
_entity_poly.type
_entity_poly.pdbx_seq_one_letter_code
_entity_poly.pdbx_strand_id
1 'polypeptide(L)'
;MLTNRHIVREIQTPKTLELPVVEAYYKFKQEDYLRNKSFKNDIIQEISQLGADIDEFGRRLRINYIFCEDNEENEEEENKPLVRNKSDWIPKPTKDKDLEETIRTLKTNSLTSNKNVRDNLTRKEKTALQNLKSDKSIILKEADKGNVVVIKDREYYRDNILDMLLNFQKAISMVYQKLTKVRKFQMRYQNETVNTSNF
;
A
#
# COMPACT_ATOMS: atom_id res chain seq x y z
N MET A 1 -56.35 -1.95 -20.22
CA MET A 1 -55.04 -1.37 -20.58
C MET A 1 -54.30 -1.03 -19.29
N LEU A 2 -53.09 -1.57 -19.13
CA LEU A 2 -52.41 -1.75 -17.85
C LEU A 2 -51.76 -0.46 -17.33
N THR A 3 -51.99 -0.18 -16.04
CA THR A 3 -51.44 0.93 -15.27
C THR A 3 -49.99 0.64 -14.83
N ASN A 4 -49.10 1.59 -15.08
CA ASN A 4 -47.70 1.54 -14.63
C ASN A 4 -47.64 1.70 -13.10
N ARG A 5 -47.37 0.59 -12.39
CA ARG A 5 -46.98 0.60 -10.98
C ARG A 5 -45.49 0.96 -10.87
N HIS A 6 -45.19 2.17 -10.42
CA HIS A 6 -43.86 2.51 -9.90
C HIS A 6 -43.66 1.82 -8.55
N ILE A 7 -42.81 0.78 -8.53
CA ILE A 7 -42.31 0.19 -7.28
C ILE A 7 -41.15 1.08 -6.82
N VAL A 8 -41.47 2.10 -6.02
CA VAL A 8 -40.46 2.76 -5.18
C VAL A 8 -40.12 1.78 -4.07
N ARG A 9 -38.97 1.11 -4.17
CA ARG A 9 -38.41 0.37 -3.04
C ARG A 9 -37.92 1.39 -2.03
N GLU A 10 -38.79 1.71 -1.08
CA GLU A 10 -38.46 2.45 0.12
C GLU A 10 -37.29 1.74 0.81
N ILE A 11 -36.14 2.40 0.89
CA ILE A 11 -34.97 1.89 1.61
C ILE A 11 -35.34 1.98 3.08
N GLN A 12 -35.74 0.86 3.67
CA GLN A 12 -35.90 0.74 5.12
C GLN A 12 -34.55 1.07 5.77
N THR A 13 -34.49 2.20 6.47
CA THR A 13 -33.42 2.48 7.41
C THR A 13 -33.48 1.42 8.52
N PRO A 14 -32.37 0.75 8.87
CA PRO A 14 -32.39 -0.21 9.95
C PRO A 14 -32.77 0.49 11.26
N LYS A 15 -33.71 -0.12 11.98
CA LYS A 15 -34.13 0.26 13.33
C LYS A 15 -32.91 0.50 14.23
N THR A 16 -33.05 1.54 15.07
CA THR A 16 -32.10 2.14 16.01
C THR A 16 -30.93 1.21 16.39
N LEU A 17 -29.82 1.37 15.69
CA LEU A 17 -28.53 0.76 16.05
C LEU A 17 -27.92 1.56 17.20
N GLU A 18 -27.39 0.88 18.21
CA GLU A 18 -26.70 1.53 19.33
C GLU A 18 -25.53 2.41 18.84
N LEU A 19 -25.26 3.53 19.52
CA LEU A 19 -24.23 4.52 19.16
C LEU A 19 -22.87 3.91 18.74
N PRO A 20 -22.34 2.87 19.41
CA PRO A 20 -21.06 2.26 19.02
C PRO A 20 -21.11 1.60 17.63
N VAL A 21 -22.28 1.09 17.22
CA VAL A 21 -22.47 0.41 15.94
C VAL A 21 -22.60 1.42 14.79
N VAL A 22 -23.23 2.56 15.06
CA VAL A 22 -23.31 3.68 14.12
C VAL A 22 -21.93 4.28 13.87
N GLU A 23 -21.14 4.48 14.93
CA GLU A 23 -19.76 4.99 14.83
C GLU A 23 -18.86 4.02 14.05
N ALA A 24 -18.97 2.71 14.31
CA ALA A 24 -18.26 1.68 13.56
C ALA A 24 -18.62 1.68 12.06
N TYR A 25 -19.89 1.86 11.72
CA TYR A 25 -20.34 1.94 10.32
C TYR A 25 -19.77 3.16 9.59
N TYR A 26 -19.77 4.34 10.23
CA TYR A 26 -19.21 5.54 9.62
C TYR A 26 -17.68 5.46 9.50
N LYS A 27 -17.01 4.89 10.50
CA LYS A 27 -15.56 4.63 10.43
C LYS A 27 -15.20 3.68 9.29
N PHE A 28 -15.95 2.59 9.14
CA PHE A 28 -15.78 1.65 8.03
C PHE A 28 -15.96 2.32 6.66
N LYS A 29 -17.02 3.13 6.48
CA LYS A 29 -17.23 3.90 5.24
C LYS A 29 -16.10 4.88 4.94
N GLN A 30 -15.54 5.54 5.96
CA GLN A 30 -14.40 6.43 5.79
C GLN A 30 -13.14 5.66 5.37
N GLU A 31 -12.86 4.52 6.00
CA GLU A 31 -11.72 3.67 5.64
C GLU A 31 -11.83 3.14 4.20
N ASP A 32 -13.02 2.70 3.76
CA ASP A 32 -13.25 2.28 2.38
C ASP A 32 -13.08 3.43 1.37
N TYR A 33 -13.54 4.64 1.72
CA TYR A 33 -13.32 5.83 0.89
C TYR A 33 -11.83 6.16 0.75
N LEU A 34 -11.09 6.14 1.86
CA LEU A 34 -9.65 6.40 1.88
C LEU A 34 -8.87 5.34 1.10
N ARG A 35 -9.24 4.06 1.22
CA ARG A 35 -8.64 2.95 0.45
C ARG A 35 -8.84 3.14 -1.06
N ASN A 36 -10.06 3.48 -1.48
CA ASN A 36 -10.36 3.73 -2.90
C ASN A 36 -9.65 4.98 -3.43
N LYS A 37 -9.49 6.02 -2.60
CA LYS A 37 -8.71 7.21 -2.94
C LYS A 37 -7.22 6.90 -3.08
N SER A 38 -6.66 6.10 -2.16
CA SER A 38 -5.27 5.61 -2.23
C SER A 38 -5.04 4.84 -3.52
N PHE A 39 -5.89 3.86 -3.83
CA PHE A 39 -5.78 3.06 -5.05
C PHE A 39 -5.79 3.90 -6.33
N LYS A 40 -6.62 4.95 -6.39
CA LYS A 40 -6.60 5.89 -7.54
C LYS A 40 -5.30 6.67 -7.62
N ASN A 41 -4.72 7.08 -6.49
CA ASN A 41 -3.44 7.77 -6.46
C ASN A 41 -2.30 6.85 -6.90
N ASP A 42 -2.33 5.58 -6.49
CA ASP A 42 -1.32 4.57 -6.85
C ASP A 42 -1.28 4.38 -8.38
N ILE A 43 -2.44 4.27 -9.04
CA ILE A 43 -2.54 4.18 -10.50
C ILE A 43 -1.99 5.44 -11.19
N ILE A 44 -2.31 6.62 -10.67
CA ILE A 44 -1.81 7.89 -11.21
C ILE A 44 -0.28 7.95 -11.09
N GLN A 45 0.25 7.50 -9.96
CA GLN A 45 1.69 7.43 -9.72
C GLN A 45 2.37 6.42 -10.66
N GLU A 46 1.78 5.25 -10.89
CA GLU A 46 2.30 4.25 -11.85
C GLU A 46 2.33 4.80 -13.29
N ILE A 47 1.26 5.46 -13.73
CA ILE A 47 1.22 6.08 -15.08
C ILE A 47 2.28 7.19 -15.20
N SER A 48 2.42 8.01 -14.16
CA SER A 48 3.45 9.05 -14.12
C SER A 48 4.86 8.47 -14.16
N GLN A 49 5.10 7.39 -13.40
CA GLN A 49 6.39 6.71 -13.35
C GLN A 49 6.72 6.07 -14.71
N LEU A 50 5.75 5.39 -15.33
CA LEU A 50 5.91 4.80 -16.65
C LEU A 50 6.25 5.86 -17.71
N GLY A 51 5.62 7.03 -17.65
CA GLY A 51 5.96 8.16 -18.52
C GLY A 51 7.41 8.62 -18.35
N ALA A 52 7.87 8.75 -17.10
CA ALA A 52 9.26 9.10 -16.79
C ALA A 52 10.25 8.03 -17.27
N ASP A 53 9.92 6.75 -17.09
CA ASP A 53 10.76 5.61 -17.49
C ASP A 53 10.91 5.54 -19.03
N ILE A 54 9.83 5.81 -19.77
CA ILE A 54 9.88 5.87 -21.25
C ILE A 54 10.74 7.04 -21.72
N ASP A 55 10.63 8.21 -21.06
CA ASP A 55 11.44 9.37 -21.42
C ASP A 55 12.93 9.13 -21.11
N GLU A 56 13.25 8.49 -19.99
CA GLU A 56 14.61 8.06 -19.65
C GLU A 56 15.15 7.01 -20.64
N PHE A 57 14.32 6.07 -21.08
CA PHE A 57 14.69 5.11 -22.12
C PHE A 57 14.99 5.79 -23.46
N GLY A 58 14.13 6.71 -23.90
CA GLY A 58 14.35 7.50 -25.11
C GLY A 58 15.63 8.34 -25.02
N ARG A 59 15.92 8.92 -23.84
CA ARG A 59 17.18 9.64 -23.57
C ARG A 59 18.40 8.74 -23.76
N ARG A 60 18.38 7.51 -23.22
CA ARG A 60 19.48 6.54 -23.36
C ARG A 60 19.71 6.11 -24.80
N LEU A 61 18.64 5.88 -25.57
CA LEU A 61 18.74 5.56 -26.98
C LEU A 61 19.43 6.68 -27.77
N ARG A 62 19.06 7.95 -27.51
CA ARG A 62 19.70 9.10 -28.16
C ARG A 62 21.18 9.25 -27.77
N ILE A 63 21.51 9.05 -26.49
CA ILE A 63 22.90 9.07 -26.03
C ILE A 63 23.71 7.98 -26.74
N ASN A 64 23.19 6.75 -26.77
CA ASN A 64 23.86 5.64 -27.44
C ASN A 64 24.07 5.95 -28.93
N TYR A 65 23.06 6.47 -29.62
CA TYR A 65 23.21 6.88 -31.02
C TYR A 65 24.32 7.91 -31.23
N ILE A 66 24.39 8.94 -30.38
CA ILE A 66 25.38 10.03 -30.51
C ILE A 66 26.81 9.52 -30.30
N PHE A 67 27.00 8.62 -29.34
CA PHE A 67 28.33 8.13 -28.95
C PHE A 67 28.62 6.72 -29.49
N CYS A 68 27.84 6.23 -30.46
CA CYS A 68 27.99 4.87 -30.97
C CYS A 68 29.38 4.64 -31.59
N GLU A 69 29.93 5.67 -32.24
CA GLU A 69 31.25 5.64 -32.92
C GLU A 69 32.43 5.81 -31.95
N ASP A 70 32.24 6.45 -30.79
CA ASP A 70 33.31 6.66 -29.79
C ASP A 70 33.61 5.41 -28.92
N ASN A 71 32.89 4.29 -29.15
CA ASN A 71 33.11 3.02 -28.44
C ASN A 71 34.14 2.11 -29.12
N GLU A 72 34.62 2.46 -30.31
CA GLU A 72 35.79 1.81 -30.90
C GLU A 72 37.04 2.42 -30.23
N GLU A 73 37.68 1.64 -29.36
CA GLU A 73 39.08 1.83 -28.90
C GLU A 73 39.37 2.99 -27.92
N ASN A 74 38.79 2.98 -26.72
CA ASN A 74 39.42 3.65 -25.57
C ASN A 74 39.31 2.79 -24.29
N GLU A 75 40.12 1.74 -24.22
CA GLU A 75 40.41 0.94 -23.01
C GLU A 75 41.30 1.71 -22.00
N GLU A 76 41.03 2.99 -21.74
CA GLU A 76 41.63 3.69 -20.60
C GLU A 76 40.69 3.57 -19.40
N GLU A 77 40.58 2.36 -18.84
CA GLU A 77 39.71 2.06 -17.70
C GLU A 77 40.29 2.49 -16.34
N GLU A 78 41.50 3.06 -16.28
CA GLU A 78 42.19 3.27 -14.99
C GLU A 78 41.76 4.53 -14.21
N ASN A 79 41.00 5.47 -14.79
CA ASN A 79 40.63 6.72 -14.13
C ASN A 79 39.13 7.07 -14.19
N LYS A 80 38.25 6.07 -14.04
CA LYS A 80 36.81 6.33 -13.88
C LYS A 80 36.51 6.52 -12.38
N PRO A 81 36.02 7.69 -11.91
CA PRO A 81 35.68 7.87 -10.50
C PRO A 81 34.60 6.87 -10.08
N LEU A 82 34.80 6.23 -8.93
CA LEU A 82 33.92 5.20 -8.35
C LEU A 82 32.46 5.66 -8.25
N VAL A 83 32.26 6.96 -8.04
CA VAL A 83 30.95 7.61 -7.99
C VAL A 83 30.92 8.71 -9.04
N ARG A 84 30.04 8.57 -10.03
CA ARG A 84 29.72 9.63 -10.99
C ARG A 84 28.36 10.20 -10.65
N ASN A 85 28.26 11.53 -10.63
CA ASN A 85 26.96 12.18 -10.55
C ASN A 85 26.16 11.83 -11.81
N LYS A 86 24.86 11.58 -11.65
CA LYS A 86 23.97 11.36 -12.78
C LYS A 86 23.92 12.65 -13.60
N SER A 87 24.09 12.54 -14.92
CA SER A 87 23.95 13.68 -15.83
C SER A 87 22.48 13.95 -16.11
N ASP A 88 22.03 15.19 -15.90
CA ASP A 88 20.68 15.64 -16.28
C ASP A 88 20.61 16.09 -17.76
N TRP A 89 21.65 15.80 -18.54
CA TRP A 89 21.70 16.19 -19.95
C TRP A 89 20.72 15.35 -20.78
N ILE A 90 19.86 16.06 -21.52
CA ILE A 90 18.86 15.50 -22.43
C ILE A 90 19.27 15.89 -23.86
N PRO A 91 19.66 14.91 -24.70
CA PRO A 91 20.01 15.18 -26.08
C PRO A 91 18.82 15.73 -26.87
N LYS A 92 19.10 16.61 -27.83
CA LYS A 92 18.11 17.04 -28.82
C LYS A 92 17.71 15.84 -29.70
N PRO A 93 16.49 15.85 -30.28
CA PRO A 93 16.07 14.81 -31.21
C PRO A 93 17.11 14.58 -32.31
N THR A 94 17.39 13.31 -32.57
CA THR A 94 18.40 12.89 -33.53
C THR A 94 17.95 13.21 -34.97
N LYS A 95 18.90 13.29 -35.90
CA LYS A 95 18.60 13.43 -37.34
C LYS A 95 17.95 12.17 -37.94
N ASP A 96 18.18 11.02 -37.31
CA ASP A 96 17.58 9.74 -37.68
C ASP A 96 16.08 9.75 -37.37
N LYS A 97 15.28 9.66 -38.42
CA LYS A 97 13.82 9.69 -38.34
C LYS A 97 13.26 8.39 -37.78
N ASP A 98 13.90 7.25 -38.03
CA ASP A 98 13.38 5.96 -37.62
C ASP A 98 13.54 5.79 -36.10
N LEU A 99 14.67 6.24 -35.55
CA LEU A 99 14.89 6.29 -34.11
C LEU A 99 13.88 7.20 -33.39
N GLU A 100 13.63 8.40 -33.91
CA GLU A 100 12.68 9.31 -33.28
C GLU A 100 11.23 8.82 -33.42
N GLU A 101 10.89 8.20 -34.54
CA GLU A 101 9.56 7.62 -34.76
C GLU A 101 9.31 6.40 -33.86
N THR A 102 10.33 5.57 -33.61
CA THR A 102 10.21 4.44 -32.67
C THR A 102 10.03 4.92 -31.23
N ILE A 103 10.80 5.91 -30.78
CA ILE A 103 10.63 6.52 -29.44
C ILE A 103 9.23 7.13 -29.31
N ARG A 104 8.77 7.86 -30.33
CA ARG A 104 7.44 8.45 -30.38
C ARG A 104 6.35 7.40 -30.31
N THR A 105 6.46 6.35 -31.11
CA THR A 105 5.51 5.23 -31.18
C THR A 105 5.45 4.46 -29.87
N LEU A 106 6.59 4.28 -29.20
CA LEU A 106 6.65 3.65 -27.88
C LEU A 106 5.90 4.48 -26.83
N LYS A 107 6.12 5.80 -26.82
CA LYS A 107 5.45 6.72 -25.90
C LYS A 107 3.94 6.76 -26.13
N THR A 108 3.51 6.86 -27.38
CA THR A 108 2.08 6.88 -27.71
C THR A 108 1.42 5.55 -27.38
N ASN A 109 1.98 4.42 -27.81
CA ASN A 109 1.37 3.11 -27.57
C ASN A 109 1.31 2.74 -26.09
N SER A 110 2.33 3.07 -25.30
CA SER A 110 2.37 2.70 -23.88
C SER A 110 1.40 3.54 -23.03
N LEU A 111 1.23 4.83 -23.36
CA LEU A 111 0.33 5.74 -22.62
C LEU A 111 -1.12 5.68 -23.13
N THR A 112 -1.36 5.22 -24.36
CA THR A 112 -2.70 5.16 -24.97
C THR A 112 -3.24 3.75 -25.12
N SER A 113 -2.59 2.73 -24.55
CA SER A 113 -3.08 1.35 -24.54
C SER A 113 -4.29 1.20 -23.62
N ASN A 114 -5.39 1.84 -24.02
CA ASN A 114 -6.76 1.56 -23.65
C ASN A 114 -7.31 0.40 -24.49
N LYS A 115 -6.43 -0.42 -25.09
CA LYS A 115 -6.84 -1.66 -25.76
C LYS A 115 -7.56 -2.45 -24.70
N ASN A 116 -8.78 -2.88 -24.99
CA ASN A 116 -9.59 -3.79 -24.18
C ASN A 116 -8.70 -4.96 -23.74
N VAL A 117 -7.99 -4.80 -22.62
CA VAL A 117 -7.14 -5.84 -22.06
C VAL A 117 -8.15 -6.90 -21.70
N ARG A 118 -8.09 -8.02 -22.42
CA ARG A 118 -8.89 -9.17 -22.04
C ARG A 118 -8.56 -9.43 -20.59
N ASP A 119 -9.59 -9.35 -19.76
CA ASP A 119 -9.46 -9.58 -18.34
C ASP A 119 -8.65 -10.87 -18.15
N ASN A 120 -7.58 -10.77 -17.37
CA ASN A 120 -6.68 -11.89 -17.13
C ASN A 120 -7.37 -12.99 -16.32
N LEU A 121 -8.58 -12.75 -15.82
CA LEU A 121 -9.41 -13.71 -15.14
C LEU A 121 -10.51 -14.26 -16.07
N THR A 122 -10.57 -15.58 -16.13
CA THR A 122 -11.70 -16.30 -16.72
C THR A 122 -12.99 -16.02 -15.94
N ARG A 123 -14.14 -16.26 -16.57
CA ARG A 123 -15.44 -16.13 -15.90
C ARG A 123 -15.55 -17.02 -14.66
N LYS A 124 -14.97 -18.23 -14.70
CA LYS A 124 -14.94 -19.16 -13.57
C LYS A 124 -14.14 -18.60 -12.41
N GLU A 125 -12.96 -18.04 -12.66
CA GLU A 125 -12.12 -17.43 -11.62
C GLU A 125 -12.79 -16.18 -11.03
N LYS A 126 -13.43 -15.35 -11.85
CA LYS A 126 -14.22 -14.20 -11.35
C LYS A 126 -15.34 -14.65 -10.43
N THR A 127 -16.09 -15.67 -10.82
CA THR A 127 -17.15 -16.23 -9.97
C THR A 127 -16.57 -16.85 -8.69
N ALA A 128 -15.44 -17.56 -8.77
CA ALA A 128 -14.76 -18.10 -7.60
C ALA A 128 -14.31 -16.99 -6.64
N LEU A 129 -13.75 -15.90 -7.16
CA LEU A 129 -13.36 -14.72 -6.36
C LEU A 129 -14.56 -14.01 -5.75
N GLN A 130 -15.68 -13.91 -6.47
CA GLN A 130 -16.92 -13.36 -5.94
C GLN A 130 -17.46 -14.22 -4.79
N ASN A 131 -17.48 -15.54 -4.98
CA ASN A 131 -17.88 -16.49 -3.95
C ASN A 131 -16.97 -16.37 -2.71
N LEU A 132 -15.66 -16.34 -2.91
CA LEU A 132 -14.67 -16.19 -1.85
C LEU A 132 -14.83 -14.87 -1.09
N LYS A 133 -15.12 -13.76 -1.79
CA LYS A 133 -15.40 -12.46 -1.15
C LYS A 133 -16.72 -12.44 -0.39
N SER A 134 -17.71 -13.21 -0.85
CA SER A 134 -19.04 -13.27 -0.22
C SER A 134 -19.09 -14.21 1.00
N ASP A 135 -18.10 -15.10 1.13
CA ASP A 135 -18.02 -16.06 2.22
C ASP A 135 -17.72 -15.35 3.55
N LYS A 136 -18.67 -15.45 4.49
CA LYS A 136 -18.57 -14.84 5.81
C LYS A 136 -17.87 -15.73 6.84
N SER A 137 -17.52 -16.96 6.50
CA SER A 137 -16.73 -17.82 7.40
C SER A 137 -15.25 -17.47 7.39
N ILE A 138 -14.77 -16.76 6.38
CA ILE A 138 -13.35 -16.46 6.20
C ILE A 138 -13.03 -14.96 6.25
N ILE A 139 -11.76 -14.66 6.52
CA ILE A 139 -11.17 -13.33 6.49
C ILE A 139 -9.97 -13.36 5.55
N LEU A 140 -9.96 -12.44 4.59
CA LEU A 140 -8.84 -12.22 3.68
C LEU A 140 -8.00 -11.03 4.18
N LYS A 141 -6.69 -11.23 4.31
CA LYS A 141 -5.73 -10.18 4.68
C LYS A 141 -4.52 -10.21 3.75
N GLU A 142 -3.94 -9.04 3.51
CA GLU A 142 -2.65 -8.92 2.85
C GLU A 142 -1.57 -9.58 3.73
N ALA A 143 -0.69 -10.37 3.13
CA ALA A 143 0.46 -10.93 3.84
C ALA A 143 1.55 -9.87 3.98
N ASP A 144 2.39 -10.06 5.00
CA ASP A 144 3.59 -9.24 5.23
C ASP A 144 4.60 -9.32 4.06
N LYS A 145 4.59 -10.44 3.34
CA LYS A 145 5.38 -10.64 2.12
C LYS A 145 4.50 -10.36 0.90
N GLY A 146 4.91 -9.39 0.08
CA GLY A 146 4.22 -8.99 -1.14
C GLY A 146 3.96 -10.19 -2.06
N ASN A 147 2.77 -10.20 -2.67
CA ASN A 147 2.19 -11.25 -3.53
C ASN A 147 1.50 -12.44 -2.84
N VAL A 148 1.34 -12.45 -1.51
CA VAL A 148 0.57 -13.50 -0.83
C VAL A 148 -0.65 -12.91 -0.12
N VAL A 149 -1.77 -13.64 -0.16
CA VAL A 149 -2.98 -13.34 0.61
C VAL A 149 -3.14 -14.41 1.69
N VAL A 150 -3.38 -13.97 2.92
CA VAL A 150 -3.66 -14.87 4.04
C VAL A 150 -5.17 -15.06 4.16
N ILE A 151 -5.59 -16.32 4.11
CA ILE A 151 -6.97 -16.72 4.39
C ILE A 151 -7.01 -17.24 5.82
N LYS A 152 -7.89 -16.69 6.65
CA LYS A 152 -8.10 -17.16 8.02
C LYS A 152 -9.56 -17.50 8.23
N ASP A 153 -9.81 -18.55 8.98
CA ASP A 153 -11.13 -18.78 9.57
C ASP A 153 -11.50 -17.60 10.49
N ARG A 154 -12.74 -17.13 10.38
CA ARG A 154 -13.20 -15.91 11.07
C ARG A 154 -13.30 -16.11 12.58
N GLU A 155 -13.84 -17.25 13.03
CA GLU A 155 -14.04 -17.52 14.44
C GLU A 155 -12.69 -17.72 15.14
N TYR A 156 -11.84 -18.57 14.55
CA TYR A 156 -10.48 -18.77 15.04
C TYR A 156 -9.68 -17.47 15.10
N TYR A 157 -9.77 -16.62 14.07
CA TYR A 157 -9.06 -15.34 14.06
C TYR A 157 -9.57 -14.38 15.14
N ARG A 158 -10.89 -14.35 15.37
CA ARG A 158 -11.50 -13.53 16.43
C ARG A 158 -10.99 -13.96 17.81
N ASP A 159 -11.01 -15.25 18.09
CA ASP A 159 -10.62 -15.79 19.39
C ASP A 159 -9.15 -15.51 19.69
N ASN A 160 -8.27 -15.71 18.69
CA ASN A 160 -6.86 -15.34 18.83
C ASN A 160 -6.64 -13.85 19.16
N ILE A 161 -7.41 -12.95 18.55
CA ILE A 161 -7.31 -11.52 18.87
C ILE A 161 -7.76 -11.26 20.30
N LEU A 162 -8.86 -11.86 20.74
CA LEU A 162 -9.36 -11.71 22.10
C LEU A 162 -8.33 -12.20 23.12
N ASP A 163 -7.73 -13.37 22.88
CA ASP A 163 -6.66 -13.92 23.71
C ASP A 163 -5.45 -12.99 23.77
N MET A 164 -5.05 -12.43 22.62
CA MET A 164 -3.94 -11.48 22.56
C MET A 164 -4.24 -10.21 23.37
N LEU A 165 -5.45 -9.65 23.25
CA LEU A 165 -5.88 -8.47 24.00
C LEU A 165 -5.91 -8.73 25.52
N LEU A 166 -6.45 -9.87 25.94
CA LEU A 166 -6.44 -10.32 27.33
C LEU A 166 -5.02 -10.43 27.89
N ASN A 167 -4.12 -11.03 27.12
CA ASN A 167 -2.71 -11.16 27.49
C ASN A 167 -2.01 -9.80 27.62
N PHE A 168 -2.27 -8.86 26.71
CA PHE A 168 -1.76 -7.49 26.82
C PHE A 168 -2.27 -6.79 28.08
N GLN A 169 -3.56 -6.88 28.38
CA GLN A 169 -4.14 -6.29 29.58
C GLN A 169 -3.51 -6.87 30.86
N LYS A 170 -3.27 -8.19 30.87
CA LYS A 170 -2.58 -8.87 31.97
C LYS A 170 -1.15 -8.36 32.14
N ALA A 171 -0.40 -8.22 31.05
CA ALA A 171 0.98 -7.72 31.08
C ALA A 171 1.04 -6.29 31.66
N ILE A 172 0.13 -5.41 31.23
CA ILE A 172 0.01 -4.04 31.75
C ILE A 172 -0.26 -4.04 33.26
N SER A 173 -1.22 -4.86 33.71
CA SER A 173 -1.55 -4.99 35.13
C SER A 173 -0.34 -5.45 35.96
N MET A 174 0.44 -6.42 35.46
CA MET A 174 1.66 -6.89 36.13
C MET A 174 2.72 -5.78 36.25
N VAL A 175 2.88 -4.94 35.23
CA VAL A 175 3.80 -3.79 35.27
C VAL A 175 3.36 -2.79 36.34
N TYR A 176 2.07 -2.43 36.40
CA TYR A 176 1.55 -1.53 37.43
C TYR A 176 1.78 -2.07 38.84
N GLN A 177 1.55 -3.36 39.07
CA GLN A 177 1.80 -3.99 40.37
C GLN A 177 3.28 -3.90 40.80
N LYS A 178 4.21 -4.18 39.87
CA LYS A 178 5.65 -4.06 40.12
C LYS A 178 6.04 -2.62 40.44
N LEU A 179 5.58 -1.64 39.66
CA LEU A 179 5.84 -0.22 39.90
C LEU A 179 5.33 0.24 41.27
N THR A 180 4.15 -0.23 41.67
CA THR A 180 3.57 0.10 42.98
C THR A 180 4.42 -0.44 44.12
N LYS A 181 4.98 -1.65 43.98
CA LYS A 181 5.91 -2.23 44.97
C LYS A 181 7.22 -1.43 45.07
N VAL A 182 7.81 -1.07 43.93
CA VAL A 182 9.03 -0.23 43.89
C VAL A 182 8.79 1.11 44.56
N ARG A 183 7.66 1.78 44.25
CA ARG A 183 7.31 3.06 44.86
C ARG A 183 7.15 2.95 46.38
N LYS A 184 6.49 1.89 46.87
CA LYS A 184 6.39 1.63 48.31
C LYS A 184 7.75 1.43 48.98
N PHE A 185 8.67 0.73 48.30
CA PHE A 185 10.04 0.55 48.79
C PHE A 185 10.82 1.87 48.85
N GLN A 186 10.77 2.69 47.79
CA GLN A 186 11.40 4.01 47.77
C GLN A 186 10.90 4.92 48.90
N MET A 187 9.58 4.95 49.15
CA MET A 187 9.00 5.71 50.25
C MET A 187 9.53 5.25 51.62
N ARG A 188 9.67 3.93 51.84
CA ARG A 188 10.27 3.40 53.08
C ARG A 188 11.71 3.83 53.25
N TYR A 189 12.51 3.67 52.19
CA TYR A 189 13.92 4.06 52.21
C TYR A 189 14.12 5.55 52.51
N GLN A 190 13.35 6.43 51.86
CA GLN A 190 13.39 7.86 52.12
C GLN A 190 13.02 8.20 53.57
N ASN A 191 11.97 7.59 54.11
CA ASN A 191 11.55 7.80 55.50
C ASN A 191 12.59 7.30 56.52
N GLU A 192 13.32 6.23 56.22
CA GLU A 192 14.40 5.72 57.07
C GLU A 192 15.61 6.66 57.05
N THR A 193 16.01 7.17 55.88
CA THR A 193 17.15 8.10 55.75
C THR A 193 16.94 9.45 56.45
N VAL A 194 15.71 9.98 56.44
CA VAL A 194 15.37 11.27 57.09
C VAL A 194 15.36 11.15 58.62
N ASN A 195 15.05 9.96 59.16
CA ASN A 195 15.07 9.74 60.61
C ASN A 195 16.50 9.55 61.16
N THR A 196 17.44 9.08 60.35
CA THR A 196 18.84 8.89 60.76
C THR A 196 19.70 10.16 60.69
N SER A 197 19.28 11.20 59.95
CA SER A 197 20.01 12.47 59.83
C SER A 197 19.69 13.52 60.91
N ASN A 198 18.82 13.18 61.87
CA ASN A 198 18.42 14.05 62.99
C ASN A 198 19.11 13.66 64.33
N PHE A 199 20.23 12.93 64.26
CA PHE A 199 21.09 12.61 65.41
C PHE A 199 22.48 13.22 65.23
#